data_AF-A0A7S2FQT2-F1
#
_entry.id   AF-A0A7S2FQT2-F1
#
_cell.length_a   1.000
_cell.length_b   1.000
_cell.length_c   1.000
_cell.angle_alpha   90.00
_cell.angle_beta   90.00
_cell.angle_gamma   90.00
#
_symmetry.space_group_name_H-M   'P 1'
#
loop_
_entity.id
_entity.type
_entity.pdbx_description
1 polymer ?
#
loop_
_entity_poly.entity_id
_entity_poly.type
_entity_poly.pdbx_seq_one_letter_code
_entity_poly.pdbx_strand_id
1 'polypeptide(L)'
;LTFLFQRNYSPELLSYWFEIFECFRRLLLSSFLPVIGGFLGSTVQIAVAVCVSLVAIKTYTYYMPFDDVTDDYIAEITQWQFFAIIQCALLMQVAPASQEDTIGLVFLAIALVVVPLVFIMFAQDLLQLRSELKKAAQVETATHELFEEEEEQGSETGHFVSMEQPKASEINPDS
;
A
#
# COMPACT_ATOMS: atom_id res chain seq x y z
N LEU A 1 -4.44 9.29 -23.83
CA LEU A 1 -5.35 8.94 -22.72
C LEU A 1 -5.74 7.46 -22.77
N THR A 2 -6.00 6.86 -23.93
CA THR A 2 -6.38 5.44 -24.10
C THR A 2 -5.30 4.40 -23.73
N PHE A 3 -4.02 4.76 -23.61
CA PHE A 3 -2.97 3.74 -23.40
C PHE A 3 -2.84 3.24 -21.94
N LEU A 4 -3.29 4.03 -20.95
CA LEU A 4 -3.35 3.58 -19.55
C LEU A 4 -4.59 2.70 -19.27
N PHE A 5 -5.55 2.63 -20.21
CA PHE A 5 -6.83 1.91 -20.03
C PHE A 5 -6.71 0.38 -20.04
N GLN A 6 -5.64 -0.17 -20.60
CA GLN A 6 -5.64 -1.59 -21.00
C GLN A 6 -4.82 -2.50 -20.07
N ARG A 7 -4.15 -1.95 -19.05
CA ARG A 7 -3.20 -2.73 -18.23
C ARG A 7 -3.50 -2.80 -16.72
N ASN A 8 -4.19 -1.82 -16.13
CA ASN A 8 -4.37 -1.74 -14.67
C ASN A 8 -5.84 -1.64 -14.18
N TYR A 9 -6.83 -1.80 -15.05
CA TYR A 9 -8.24 -1.70 -14.64
C TYR A 9 -8.95 -3.04 -14.77
N SER A 10 -9.31 -3.64 -13.63
CA SER A 10 -10.19 -4.80 -13.57
C SER A 10 -11.59 -4.47 -14.11
N PRO A 11 -12.27 -5.45 -14.76
CA PRO A 11 -13.52 -5.23 -15.46
C PRO A 11 -14.73 -5.22 -14.51
N GLU A 12 -14.85 -4.18 -13.67
CA GLU A 12 -16.02 -4.01 -12.80
C GLU A 12 -16.56 -2.58 -12.95
N LEU A 13 -17.87 -2.47 -13.13
CA LEU A 13 -18.64 -1.24 -13.42
C LEU A 13 -18.41 -0.09 -12.41
N LEU A 14 -17.72 -0.33 -11.29
CA LEU A 14 -17.37 0.66 -10.28
C LEU A 14 -16.33 1.70 -10.76
N SER A 15 -15.41 1.33 -11.65
CA SER A 15 -14.33 2.22 -12.10
C SER A 15 -14.78 3.37 -12.99
N TYR A 16 -15.89 3.20 -13.74
CA TYR A 16 -16.41 4.24 -14.63
C TYR A 16 -16.96 5.46 -13.88
N TRP A 17 -17.58 5.27 -12.72
CA TRP A 17 -18.08 6.39 -11.91
C TRP A 17 -16.91 7.21 -11.33
N PHE A 18 -15.80 6.54 -11.02
CA PHE A 18 -14.60 7.20 -10.51
C PHE A 18 -13.93 8.12 -11.54
N GLU A 19 -13.91 7.72 -12.82
CA GLU A 19 -13.42 8.58 -13.90
C GLU A 19 -14.25 9.88 -14.04
N ILE A 20 -15.58 9.75 -13.93
CA ILE A 20 -16.49 10.91 -13.93
C ILE A 20 -16.21 11.80 -12.71
N PHE A 21 -15.98 11.21 -11.53
CA PHE A 21 -15.62 11.93 -10.32
C PHE A 21 -14.30 12.70 -10.48
N GLU A 22 -13.25 12.09 -11.04
CA GLU A 22 -11.98 12.77 -11.29
C GLU A 22 -12.13 13.92 -12.29
N CYS A 23 -12.90 13.70 -13.36
CA CYS A 23 -13.20 14.72 -14.35
C CYS A 23 -13.95 15.89 -13.71
N PHE A 24 -14.97 15.61 -12.90
CA PHE A 24 -15.72 16.63 -12.18
C PHE A 24 -14.84 17.41 -11.20
N ARG A 25 -14.00 16.72 -10.42
CA ARG A 25 -13.03 17.36 -9.51
C ARG A 25 -12.07 18.27 -10.27
N ARG A 26 -11.54 17.81 -11.41
CA ARG A 26 -10.65 18.61 -12.26
C ARG A 26 -11.38 19.84 -12.82
N LEU A 27 -12.62 19.70 -13.28
CA LEU A 27 -13.43 20.82 -13.76
C LEU A 27 -13.75 21.82 -12.64
N LEU A 28 -14.11 21.32 -11.45
CA LEU A 28 -14.35 22.17 -10.28
C LEU A 28 -13.12 22.99 -9.91
N LEU A 29 -11.96 22.36 -9.78
CA LEU A 29 -10.72 23.03 -9.37
C LEU A 29 -10.15 23.98 -10.44
N SER A 30 -10.28 23.64 -11.73
CA SER A 30 -9.68 24.42 -12.83
C SER A 30 -10.60 25.51 -13.37
N SER A 31 -11.89 25.22 -13.54
CA SER A 31 -12.82 26.08 -14.27
C SER A 31 -13.79 26.79 -13.34
N PHE A 32 -14.29 26.12 -12.31
CA PHE A 32 -15.27 26.71 -11.40
C PHE A 32 -14.61 27.52 -10.28
N LEU A 33 -13.48 27.05 -9.77
CA LEU A 33 -12.75 27.69 -8.67
C LEU A 33 -12.33 29.15 -8.97
N PRO A 34 -11.79 29.49 -10.16
CA PRO A 34 -11.45 30.89 -10.48
C PRO A 34 -12.67 31.81 -10.54
N VAL A 35 -13.83 31.28 -10.95
CA VAL A 35 -15.09 32.03 -10.95
C VAL A 35 -15.46 32.41 -9.52
N ILE A 36 -15.37 31.48 -8.57
CA ILE A 36 -15.57 31.76 -7.14
C ILE A 36 -14.60 32.85 -6.66
N GLY A 37 -13.32 32.77 -7.06
CA GLY A 37 -12.33 33.80 -6.75
C GLY A 37 -12.71 35.19 -7.23
N GLY A 38 -13.32 35.29 -8.41
CA GLY A 38 -13.80 36.55 -8.98
C GLY A 38 -15.04 37.14 -8.30
N PHE A 39 -15.94 36.30 -7.78
CA PHE A 39 -17.21 36.75 -7.18
C PHE A 39 -17.17 36.88 -5.64
N LEU A 40 -16.49 35.96 -4.96
CA LEU A 40 -16.51 35.82 -3.49
C LEU A 40 -15.15 36.12 -2.84
N GLY A 41 -14.13 36.41 -3.65
CA GLY A 41 -12.77 36.70 -3.20
C GLY A 41 -11.90 35.46 -3.04
N SER A 42 -10.59 35.70 -2.97
CA SER A 42 -9.56 34.66 -3.04
C SER A 42 -9.49 33.77 -1.80
N THR A 43 -9.82 34.27 -0.60
CA THR A 43 -9.84 33.44 0.63
C THR A 43 -10.93 32.38 0.59
N VAL A 44 -12.13 32.74 0.11
CA VAL A 44 -13.24 31.80 -0.07
C VAL A 44 -12.89 30.79 -1.17
N GLN A 45 -12.22 31.23 -2.24
CA GLN A 45 -11.71 30.34 -3.29
C GLN A 45 -10.80 29.24 -2.72
N ILE A 46 -9.79 29.59 -1.91
CA ILE A 46 -8.88 28.60 -1.34
C ILE A 46 -9.62 27.69 -0.34
N ALA A 47 -10.50 28.25 0.49
CA ALA A 47 -11.29 27.45 1.43
C ALA A 47 -12.19 26.40 0.73
N VAL A 48 -12.83 26.77 -0.39
CA VAL A 48 -13.59 25.82 -1.21
C VAL A 48 -12.68 24.75 -1.80
N ALA A 49 -11.48 25.12 -2.27
CA ALA A 49 -10.50 24.16 -2.77
C ALA A 49 -10.10 23.13 -1.70
N VAL A 50 -9.91 23.57 -0.45
CA VAL A 50 -9.64 22.69 0.70
C VAL A 50 -10.77 21.69 0.91
N CYS A 51 -12.02 22.16 0.92
CA CYS A 51 -13.19 21.29 1.09
C CYS A 51 -13.29 20.23 -0.02
N VAL A 52 -13.08 20.62 -1.27
CA VAL A 52 -13.08 19.69 -2.41
C VAL A 52 -11.97 18.65 -2.28
N SER A 53 -10.78 19.04 -1.82
CA SER A 53 -9.67 18.12 -1.58
C SER A 53 -9.95 17.12 -0.45
N LEU A 54 -10.61 17.54 0.64
CA LEU A 54 -11.00 16.64 1.73
C LEU A 54 -12.04 15.61 1.29
N VAL A 55 -13.02 16.02 0.49
CA VAL A 55 -14.00 15.11 -0.12
C VAL A 55 -13.28 14.12 -1.03
N ALA A 56 -12.32 14.59 -1.84
CA ALA A 56 -11.51 13.71 -2.67
C ALA A 56 -10.74 12.68 -1.83
N ILE A 57 -9.99 13.09 -0.81
CA ILE A 57 -9.25 12.14 0.08
C ILE A 57 -10.19 11.05 0.59
N LYS A 58 -11.34 11.43 1.14
CA LYS A 58 -12.31 10.46 1.67
C LYS A 58 -12.84 9.49 0.60
N THR A 59 -13.06 9.97 -0.61
CA THR A 59 -13.46 9.12 -1.75
C THR A 59 -12.36 8.13 -2.13
N TYR A 60 -11.09 8.56 -2.22
CA TYR A 60 -9.98 7.66 -2.58
C TYR A 60 -9.76 6.59 -1.49
N THR A 61 -9.78 6.96 -0.20
CA THR A 61 -9.60 5.98 0.89
C THR A 61 -10.77 5.00 1.01
N TYR A 62 -12.01 5.42 0.72
CA TYR A 62 -13.19 4.57 0.88
C TYR A 62 -13.44 3.62 -0.30
N TYR A 63 -13.24 4.10 -1.53
CA TYR A 63 -13.61 3.34 -2.72
C TYR A 63 -12.49 2.49 -3.31
N MET A 64 -11.22 2.74 -2.97
CA MET A 64 -10.03 1.98 -3.45
C MET A 64 -10.21 1.50 -4.91
N PRO A 65 -10.24 2.45 -5.87
CA PRO A 65 -10.72 2.17 -7.22
C PRO A 65 -9.72 1.44 -8.11
N PHE A 66 -8.48 1.22 -7.64
CA PHE A 66 -7.42 0.61 -8.43
C PHE A 66 -7.34 -0.91 -8.18
N ASP A 67 -6.85 -1.65 -9.19
CA ASP A 67 -6.72 -3.12 -9.12
C ASP A 67 -5.51 -3.54 -8.26
N ASP A 68 -4.46 -2.71 -8.24
CA ASP A 68 -3.30 -2.89 -7.38
C ASP A 68 -3.42 -1.99 -6.15
N VAL A 69 -3.29 -2.60 -4.96
CA VAL A 69 -3.31 -1.92 -3.67
C VAL A 69 -2.19 -0.87 -3.57
N THR A 70 -1.08 -1.08 -4.27
CA THR A 70 0.02 -0.11 -4.37
C THR A 70 -0.43 1.18 -5.06
N ASP A 71 -1.23 1.06 -6.12
CA ASP A 71 -1.76 2.21 -6.86
C ASP A 71 -2.80 2.97 -6.03
N ASP A 72 -3.62 2.29 -5.23
CA ASP A 72 -4.54 2.91 -4.27
C ASP A 72 -3.79 3.78 -3.25
N TYR A 73 -2.70 3.26 -2.67
CA TYR A 73 -1.88 4.02 -1.73
C TYR A 73 -1.22 5.23 -2.39
N ILE A 74 -0.65 5.07 -3.59
CA ILE A 74 -0.04 6.18 -4.33
C ILE A 74 -1.09 7.26 -4.64
N ALA A 75 -2.30 6.86 -5.00
CA ALA A 75 -3.39 7.77 -5.29
C ALA A 75 -3.87 8.51 -4.03
N GLU A 76 -4.03 7.82 -2.90
CA GLU A 76 -4.36 8.44 -1.60
C GLU A 76 -3.27 9.44 -1.19
N ILE A 77 -2.00 9.05 -1.27
CA ILE A 77 -0.84 9.90 -0.99
C ILE A 77 -0.88 11.16 -1.86
N THR A 78 -1.17 11.02 -3.15
CA THR A 78 -1.27 12.15 -4.08
C THR A 78 -2.40 13.11 -3.68
N GLN A 79 -3.52 12.62 -3.14
CA GLN A 79 -4.57 13.50 -2.61
C GLN A 79 -4.12 14.25 -1.35
N TRP A 80 -3.41 13.60 -0.44
CA TRP A 80 -2.82 14.25 0.74
C TRP A 80 -1.80 15.33 0.37
N GLN A 81 -0.99 15.09 -0.67
CA GLN A 81 -0.08 16.11 -1.20
C GLN A 81 -0.82 17.32 -1.76
N PHE A 82 -1.86 17.08 -2.55
CA PHE A 82 -2.66 18.15 -3.14
C PHE A 82 -3.32 19.02 -2.05
N PHE A 83 -3.84 18.39 -1.00
CA PHE A 83 -4.36 19.07 0.18
C PHE A 83 -3.29 19.92 0.90
N ALA A 84 -2.09 19.36 1.14
CA ALA A 84 -0.98 20.06 1.78
C ALA A 84 -0.57 21.34 1.03
N ILE A 85 -0.48 21.26 -0.30
CA ILE A 85 -0.14 22.42 -1.14
C ILE A 85 -1.19 23.54 -1.01
N ILE A 86 -2.47 23.18 -1.03
CA ILE A 86 -3.56 24.15 -0.88
C ILE A 86 -3.56 24.78 0.52
N GLN A 87 -3.22 24.02 1.57
CA GLN A 87 -3.04 24.57 2.93
C GLN A 87 -1.90 25.59 2.99
N CYS A 88 -0.77 25.31 2.33
CA CYS A 88 0.31 26.30 2.22
C CYS A 88 -0.14 27.56 1.48
N ALA A 89 -0.91 27.41 0.40
CA ALA A 89 -1.49 28.54 -0.32
C ALA A 89 -2.45 29.37 0.55
N LEU A 90 -3.24 28.72 1.43
CA LEU A 90 -4.10 29.39 2.39
C LEU A 90 -3.28 30.19 3.42
N LEU A 91 -2.22 29.59 3.96
CA LEU A 91 -1.33 30.25 4.93
C LEU A 91 -0.68 31.51 4.35
N MET A 92 -0.23 31.46 3.09
CA MET A 92 0.31 32.64 2.39
C MET A 92 -0.70 33.77 2.20
N GLN A 93 -2.00 33.44 2.17
CA GLN A 93 -3.05 34.42 1.97
C GLN A 93 -3.58 35.03 3.27
N VAL A 94 -3.62 34.23 4.34
CA VAL A 94 -4.08 34.68 5.66
C VAL A 94 -3.00 35.53 6.36
N ALA A 95 -1.73 35.20 6.16
CA ALA A 95 -0.61 35.96 6.68
C ALA A 95 0.25 36.46 5.51
N PRO A 96 0.18 37.76 5.13
CA PRO A 96 1.11 38.32 4.15
C PRO A 96 2.53 38.21 4.72
N ALA A 97 3.23 37.19 4.25
CA ALA A 97 4.56 36.80 4.67
C ALA A 97 5.61 37.79 4.17
N SER A 98 6.61 38.09 5.00
CA SER A 98 7.84 38.73 4.51
C SER A 98 8.55 37.82 3.50
N GLN A 99 9.57 38.33 2.80
CA GLN A 99 10.31 37.52 1.83
C GLN A 99 11.01 36.31 2.50
N GLU A 100 11.46 36.47 3.75
CA GLU A 100 12.05 35.41 4.57
C GLU A 100 10.99 34.38 5.00
N ASP A 101 9.81 34.84 5.42
CA ASP A 101 8.69 33.97 5.78
C ASP A 101 8.20 33.16 4.58
N THR A 102 8.23 33.75 3.39
CA THR A 102 7.82 33.08 2.13
C THR A 102 8.75 31.91 1.82
N ILE A 103 10.07 32.09 1.98
CA ILE A 103 11.06 31.03 1.79
C ILE A 103 10.82 29.91 2.82
N GLY A 104 10.60 30.27 4.09
CA GLY A 104 10.26 29.32 5.15
C GLY A 104 8.99 28.52 4.85
N LEU A 105 7.97 29.17 4.30
CA LEU A 105 6.69 28.55 3.92
C LEU A 105 6.86 27.59 2.74
N VAL A 106 7.71 27.92 1.77
CA VAL A 106 8.06 27.02 0.65
C VAL A 106 8.83 25.80 1.16
N PHE A 107 9.81 25.98 2.04
CA PHE A 107 10.51 24.84 2.65
C PHE A 107 9.58 23.98 3.51
N LEU A 108 8.66 24.60 4.24
CA LEU A 108 7.64 23.89 5.01
C LEU A 108 6.72 23.10 4.09
N ALA A 109 6.26 23.69 2.98
CA ALA A 109 5.44 23.00 1.98
C ALA A 109 6.17 21.79 1.39
N ILE A 110 7.44 21.96 1.02
CA ILE A 110 8.29 20.87 0.51
C ILE A 110 8.49 19.80 1.59
N ALA A 111 8.78 20.17 2.83
CA ALA A 111 8.96 19.23 3.93
C ALA A 111 7.68 18.44 4.23
N LEU A 112 6.52 19.13 4.25
CA LEU A 112 5.20 18.52 4.46
C LEU A 112 4.81 17.55 3.35
N VAL A 113 5.43 17.64 2.17
CA VAL A 113 5.20 16.73 1.03
C VAL A 113 6.25 15.62 0.99
N VAL A 114 7.53 15.96 1.06
CA VAL A 114 8.64 15.03 0.84
C VAL A 114 8.86 14.10 2.03
N VAL A 115 8.73 14.60 3.27
CA VAL A 115 8.97 13.78 4.47
C VAL A 115 7.95 12.65 4.61
N PRO A 116 6.62 12.88 4.55
CA PRO A 116 5.66 11.78 4.64
C PRO A 116 5.75 10.83 3.44
N LEU A 117 6.09 11.31 2.24
CA LEU A 117 6.35 10.44 1.10
C LEU A 117 7.47 9.45 1.35
N VAL A 118 8.64 9.96 1.77
CA VAL A 118 9.80 9.12 2.04
C VAL A 118 9.50 8.16 3.19
N PHE A 119 8.79 8.62 4.22
CA PHE A 119 8.39 7.77 5.35
C PHE A 119 7.43 6.65 4.92
N ILE A 120 6.46 6.93 4.05
CA ILE A 120 5.51 5.92 3.57
C ILE A 120 6.19 4.92 2.62
N MET A 121 7.03 5.38 1.69
CA MET A 121 7.80 4.49 0.83
C MET A 121 8.70 3.56 1.67
N PHE A 122 9.41 4.14 2.64
CA PHE A 122 10.25 3.35 3.55
C PHE A 122 9.42 2.37 4.39
N ALA A 123 8.24 2.77 4.88
CA ALA A 123 7.35 1.88 5.61
C ALA A 123 6.86 0.73 4.73
N GLN A 124 6.54 0.97 3.46
CA GLN A 124 6.14 -0.08 2.52
C GLN A 124 7.29 -1.07 2.26
N ASP A 125 8.51 -0.58 2.01
CA ASP A 125 9.69 -1.43 1.84
C ASP A 125 9.94 -2.30 3.07
N LEU A 126 9.80 -1.73 4.28
CA LEU A 126 9.92 -2.49 5.53
C LEU A 126 8.81 -3.53 5.71
N LEU A 127 7.58 -3.23 5.29
CA LEU A 127 6.46 -4.18 5.36
C LEU A 127 6.64 -5.32 4.37
N GLN A 128 7.12 -5.03 3.16
CA GLN A 128 7.46 -6.05 2.16
C GLN A 128 8.56 -6.97 2.70
N LEU A 129 9.65 -6.40 3.23
CA LEU A 129 10.74 -7.17 3.83
C LEU A 129 10.25 -8.04 5.00
N ARG A 130 9.40 -7.50 5.88
CA ARG A 130 8.78 -8.29 6.96
C ARG A 130 7.91 -9.42 6.43
N SER A 131 7.21 -9.21 5.33
CA SER A 131 6.36 -10.26 4.73
C SER A 131 7.21 -11.39 4.14
N GLU A 132 8.32 -11.08 3.49
CA GLU A 132 9.25 -12.07 2.94
C GLU A 132 9.94 -12.88 4.05
N LEU A 133 10.37 -12.21 5.13
CA LEU A 133 10.93 -12.91 6.30
C LEU A 133 9.91 -13.86 6.97
N LYS A 134 8.64 -13.47 7.05
CA LYS A 134 7.58 -14.35 7.58
C LYS A 134 7.37 -15.59 6.71
N LYS A 135 7.39 -15.43 5.37
CA LYS A 135 7.29 -16.55 4.44
C LYS A 135 8.48 -17.50 4.59
N ALA A 136 9.71 -16.97 4.66
CA ALA A 136 10.92 -17.77 4.84
C ALA A 136 10.90 -18.57 6.15
N ALA A 137 10.49 -17.95 7.26
CA ALA A 137 10.39 -18.63 8.55
C ALA A 137 9.36 -19.76 8.56
N GLN A 138 8.20 -19.58 7.91
CA GLN A 138 7.19 -20.65 7.80
C GLN A 138 7.66 -21.82 6.96
N VAL A 139 8.42 -21.57 5.89
CA VAL A 139 9.00 -22.64 5.06
C VAL A 139 10.03 -23.44 5.85
N GLU A 140 10.86 -22.79 6.67
CA GLU A 140 11.83 -23.46 7.53
C GLU A 140 11.15 -24.35 8.57
N THR A 141 10.09 -23.87 9.22
CA THR A 141 9.30 -24.68 10.18
C THR A 141 8.62 -25.87 9.50
N ALA A 142 7.98 -25.68 8.35
CA ALA A 142 7.34 -26.76 7.60
C ALA A 142 8.34 -27.81 7.09
N THR A 143 9.58 -27.39 6.79
CA THR A 143 10.64 -28.33 6.40
C THR A 143 11.09 -29.16 7.59
N HIS A 144 11.22 -28.56 8.78
CA HIS A 144 11.64 -29.27 10.00
C HIS A 144 10.61 -30.32 10.47
N GLU A 145 9.30 -30.02 10.36
CA GLU A 145 8.23 -30.97 10.69
C GLU A 145 8.24 -32.20 9.76
N LEU A 146 8.51 -32.03 8.47
CA LEU A 146 8.61 -33.15 7.52
C LEU A 146 9.81 -34.07 7.79
N PHE A 147 10.94 -33.53 8.25
CA PHE A 147 12.10 -34.34 8.62
C PHE A 147 11.87 -35.15 9.90
N GLU A 148 11.12 -34.61 10.88
CA GLU A 148 10.76 -35.34 12.10
C GLU A 148 9.78 -36.50 11.80
N GLU A 149 8.80 -36.31 10.91
CA GLU A 149 7.89 -37.38 10.48
C GLU A 149 8.61 -38.53 9.73
N GLU A 150 9.64 -38.23 8.93
CA GLU A 150 10.45 -39.26 8.25
C GLU A 150 11.34 -40.06 9.24
N GLU A 151 11.88 -39.42 10.28
CA GLU A 151 12.64 -40.13 11.33
C GLU A 151 11.74 -41.04 12.18
N GLU A 152 10.53 -40.61 12.53
CA GLU A 152 9.57 -41.46 13.26
C GLU A 152 9.12 -42.67 12.43
N GLN A 153 8.84 -42.50 11.14
CA GLN A 153 8.49 -43.63 10.24
C GLN A 153 9.68 -44.57 9.97
N GLY A 154 10.90 -44.05 9.90
CA GLY A 154 12.13 -44.85 9.79
C GLY A 154 12.42 -45.68 11.05
N SER A 155 12.08 -45.16 12.23
CA SER A 155 12.25 -45.84 13.52
C SER A 155 11.26 -46.99 13.72
N GLU A 156 9.98 -46.81 13.36
CA GLU A 156 8.96 -47.87 13.46
C GLU A 156 9.23 -49.05 12.50
N THR A 157 9.72 -48.77 11.30
CA THR A 157 10.09 -49.82 10.32
C THR A 157 11.36 -50.59 10.73
N GLY A 158 12.33 -49.94 11.38
CA GLY A 158 13.50 -50.61 11.96
C GLY A 158 13.16 -51.51 13.16
N HIS A 159 12.15 -51.15 13.96
CA HIS A 159 11.70 -51.95 15.09
C HIS A 159 10.97 -53.24 14.64
N PHE A 160 10.22 -53.19 13.54
CA PHE A 160 9.50 -54.37 13.01
C PHE A 160 10.46 -55.42 12.42
N VAL A 161 11.56 -55.00 11.77
CA VAL A 161 12.56 -55.91 11.18
C VAL A 161 13.39 -56.67 12.24
N SER A 162 13.51 -56.13 13.45
CA SER A 162 14.27 -56.79 14.54
C SER A 162 13.51 -57.92 15.25
N MET A 163 12.19 -58.07 15.06
CA MET A 163 11.42 -59.18 15.64
C MET A 163 11.42 -60.45 14.78
N GLU A 164 11.89 -60.39 13.54
CA GLU A 164 11.96 -61.53 12.61
C GLU A 164 13.41 -62.07 12.51
N GLN A 165 13.94 -62.58 13.63
CA GLN A 165 15.12 -63.43 13.61
C GLN A 165 14.71 -64.85 14.05
N PRO A 166 14.46 -65.78 13.12
CA PRO A 166 14.25 -67.17 13.49
C PRO A 166 15.57 -67.73 14.02
N LYS A 167 15.51 -68.16 15.28
CA LYS A 167 16.59 -68.85 16.00
C LYS A 167 17.04 -70.06 15.17
N ALA A 168 18.21 -69.95 14.53
CA ALA A 168 18.80 -71.04 13.77
C ALA A 168 19.01 -72.25 14.70
N SER A 169 18.20 -73.29 14.51
CA SER A 169 18.35 -74.56 15.19
C SER A 169 19.58 -75.28 14.64
N GLU A 170 20.46 -75.65 15.58
CA GLU A 170 21.61 -76.54 15.39
C GLU A 170 21.25 -77.74 14.51
N ILE A 171 21.99 -77.89 13.40
CA ILE A 171 22.08 -79.15 12.68
C ILE A 171 23.34 -79.84 13.19
N ASN A 172 23.16 -80.84 14.06
CA ASN A 172 24.20 -81.82 14.41
C ASN A 172 23.99 -83.09 13.56
N PRO A 173 25.06 -83.76 13.11
CA PRO A 173 25.02 -84.84 12.14
C PRO A 173 24.85 -86.19 12.83
N ASP A 174 24.26 -87.14 12.11
CA ASP A 174 24.44 -88.61 12.19
C ASP A 174 23.15 -89.38 11.91
N SER A 175 23.35 -90.51 11.21
CA SER A 175 22.44 -91.59 10.80
C SER A 175 21.55 -91.41 9.57
#